data_AF-A0A183U481-F1
#
_entry.id   AF-A0A183U481-F1
#
_cell.length_a   1.000
_cell.length_b   1.000
_cell.length_c   1.000
_cell.angle_alpha   90.00
_cell.angle_beta   90.00
_cell.angle_gamma   90.00
#
_symmetry.space_group_name_H-M   'P 1'
#
loop_
_entity.id
_entity.type
_entity.pdbx_description
1 polymer ?
#
loop_
_entity_poly.entity_id
_entity_poly.type
_entity_poly.pdbx_seq_one_letter_code
_entity_poly.pdbx_strand_id
1 'polypeptide(L)'
;MEVRSGLVYGDSHKGLLNMRWLEETYRGPEGVENRRAYVVCNVEHPNVDNWLRTPRIERDGANRLHVEVTFTMRDCNEFPGNARSCKETFRLYATQVSGKEEISDSWDKTHW
;
A
#
# COMPACT_ATOMS: atom_id res chain seq x y z
N MET A 1 -9.49 2.02 4.41
CA MET A 1 -8.14 2.59 4.65
C MET A 1 -7.24 2.17 3.51
N GLU A 2 -6.22 2.96 3.20
CA GLU A 2 -5.32 2.68 2.09
C GLU A 2 -3.85 2.84 2.43
N VAL A 3 -3.03 1.95 1.85
CA VAL A 3 -1.57 2.01 1.91
C VAL A 3 -1.04 2.32 0.52
N ARG A 4 -0.18 3.34 0.42
CA ARG A 4 0.41 3.80 -0.84
C ARG A 4 1.94 3.71 -0.78
N SER A 5 2.53 2.98 -1.72
CA SER A 5 3.97 2.97 -1.96
C SER A 5 4.28 3.77 -3.24
N GLY A 6 5.08 4.84 -3.12
CA GLY A 6 5.51 5.67 -4.27
C GLY A 6 4.98 7.11 -4.30
N LEU A 7 5.48 7.90 -5.27
CA LEU A 7 5.08 9.28 -5.55
C LEU A 7 4.93 9.43 -7.07
N VAL A 8 3.79 9.95 -7.53
CA VAL A 8 3.56 10.31 -8.93
C VAL A 8 3.94 11.77 -9.17
N TYR A 9 4.83 11.99 -10.14
CA TYR A 9 4.67 13.10 -11.09
C TYR A 9 4.15 12.47 -12.38
N GLY A 10 3.05 13.01 -12.91
CA GLY A 10 2.07 12.30 -13.76
C GLY A 10 2.62 11.56 -14.98
N ASP A 11 2.03 10.39 -15.26
CA ASP A 11 1.38 10.11 -16.54
C ASP A 11 0.46 8.89 -16.38
N SER A 12 -0.76 9.01 -16.90
CA SER A 12 -1.75 7.96 -17.01
C SER A 12 -1.53 7.19 -18.31
N HIS A 13 -1.57 5.87 -18.24
CA HIS A 13 -1.53 4.92 -19.35
C HIS A 13 -0.13 4.49 -19.84
N LYS A 14 0.33 3.33 -19.34
CA LYS A 14 0.95 2.25 -20.13
C LYS A 14 1.11 0.99 -19.27
N GLY A 15 0.54 -0.12 -19.74
CA GLY A 15 0.41 -1.36 -18.98
C GLY A 15 1.72 -2.06 -18.68
N LEU A 16 1.81 -2.70 -17.51
CA LEU A 16 2.79 -3.72 -17.17
C LEU A 16 2.13 -4.72 -16.21
N LEU A 17 2.16 -6.01 -16.57
CA LEU A 17 1.79 -7.11 -15.70
C LEU A 17 2.70 -7.07 -14.46
N ASN A 18 2.09 -7.00 -13.26
CA ASN A 18 2.69 -7.07 -11.91
C ASN A 18 3.30 -5.80 -11.26
N MET A 19 2.90 -4.58 -11.64
CA MET A 19 3.22 -3.39 -10.82
C MET A 19 2.17 -3.12 -9.72
N ARG A 20 1.86 -4.11 -8.90
CA ARG A 20 0.81 -3.98 -7.86
C ARG A 20 1.20 -4.69 -6.58
N TRP A 21 0.48 -4.40 -5.50
CA TRP A 21 0.60 -5.18 -4.27
C TRP A 21 0.22 -6.64 -4.54
N LEU A 22 1.04 -7.55 -4.03
CA LEU A 22 0.81 -8.99 -4.09
C LEU A 22 0.42 -9.50 -2.71
N GLU A 23 -0.59 -10.37 -2.65
CA GLU A 23 -0.97 -11.06 -1.43
C GLU A 23 -0.11 -12.33 -1.28
N GLU A 24 0.56 -12.47 -0.14
CA GLU A 24 1.43 -13.60 0.17
C GLU A 24 1.19 -14.12 1.60
N THR A 25 1.76 -15.28 1.90
CA THR A 25 1.79 -15.83 3.26
C THR A 25 3.08 -15.40 3.97
N TYR A 26 2.94 -14.60 5.02
CA TYR A 26 4.04 -14.26 5.92
C TYR A 26 4.07 -15.24 7.09
N ARG A 27 5.23 -15.87 7.28
CA ARG A 27 5.52 -16.59 8.52
C ARG A 27 6.15 -15.60 9.47
N GLY A 28 5.52 -15.40 10.63
CA GLY A 28 6.05 -14.53 11.68
C GLY A 28 7.50 -14.86 12.06
N PRO A 29 8.19 -14.02 12.84
CA PRO A 29 9.59 -14.23 13.20
C PRO A 29 9.85 -15.58 13.90
N GLU A 30 8.86 -16.11 14.62
CA GLU A 30 8.96 -17.44 15.25
C GLU A 30 8.62 -18.61 14.30
N GLY A 31 8.11 -18.33 13.10
CA GLY A 31 7.80 -19.35 12.08
C GLY A 31 6.60 -20.25 12.38
N VAL A 32 5.89 -20.02 13.49
CA VAL A 32 4.80 -20.89 13.98
C VAL A 32 3.46 -20.56 13.33
N GLU A 33 3.21 -19.29 13.00
CA GLU A 33 1.92 -18.82 12.48
C GLU A 33 2.04 -18.31 11.04
N ASN A 34 1.10 -18.72 10.19
CA ASN A 34 0.92 -18.18 8.85
C ASN A 34 -0.07 -17.01 8.89
N ARG A 35 0.36 -15.84 8.43
CA ARG A 35 -0.45 -14.64 8.33
C ARG A 35 -0.53 -14.18 6.89
N ARG A 36 -1.64 -13.53 6.51
CA ARG A 36 -1.75 -12.86 5.22
C ARG A 36 -0.93 -11.57 5.26
N ALA A 37 -0.10 -11.36 4.25
CA ALA A 37 0.69 -10.14 4.08
C ALA A 37 0.55 -9.60 2.66
N TYR A 38 0.82 -8.31 2.53
CA TYR A 38 0.86 -7.63 1.24
C TYR A 38 2.27 -7.11 0.99
N VAL A 39 2.84 -7.44 -0.16
CA VAL A 39 4.22 -7.09 -0.52
C VAL A 39 4.26 -6.33 -1.84
N VAL A 40 5.23 -5.42 -1.97
CA VAL A 40 5.51 -4.71 -3.21
C VAL A 40 6.98 -4.32 -3.27
N CYS A 41 7.64 -4.55 -4.41
CA CYS A 41 9.07 -4.28 -4.59
C CYS A 41 9.39 -3.88 -6.03
N ASN A 42 8.68 -2.88 -6.56
CA ASN A 42 8.82 -2.44 -7.96
C ASN A 42 9.97 -1.43 -8.15
N VAL A 43 11.10 -1.61 -7.45
CA VAL A 43 12.19 -0.62 -7.38
C VAL A 43 12.87 -0.36 -8.72
N GLU A 44 12.78 -1.30 -9.66
CA GLU A 44 13.37 -1.20 -11.00
C GLU A 44 12.56 -0.32 -11.96
N HIS A 45 11.32 0.04 -11.59
CA HIS A 45 10.43 0.83 -12.42
C HIS A 45 10.38 2.29 -11.97
N PRO A 46 10.38 3.26 -12.90
CA PRO A 46 10.10 4.66 -12.58
C PRO A 46 8.61 4.87 -12.33
N ASN A 47 8.28 5.97 -11.64
CA ASN A 47 6.88 6.45 -11.45
C ASN A 47 5.93 5.41 -10.83
N VAL A 48 6.46 4.59 -9.91
CA VAL A 48 5.69 3.58 -9.20
C VAL A 48 4.66 4.26 -8.28
N ASP A 49 3.41 3.79 -8.37
CA ASP A 49 2.29 4.26 -7.54
C ASP A 49 1.33 3.13 -7.21
N ASN A 50 1.74 2.27 -6.29
CA ASN A 50 0.93 1.10 -5.94
C ASN A 50 0.05 1.42 -4.73
N TRP A 51 -1.24 1.26 -4.92
CA TRP A 51 -2.25 1.43 -3.87
C TRP A 51 -2.78 0.08 -3.41
N LEU A 52 -3.02 -0.04 -2.10
CA LEU A 52 -3.64 -1.19 -1.45
C LEU A 52 -4.81 -0.68 -0.62
N ARG A 53 -6.00 -1.24 -0.84
CA ARG A 53 -7.24 -0.85 -0.15
C ARG A 53 -7.73 -1.99 0.74
N THR A 54 -8.05 -1.68 1.99
CA THR A 54 -8.73 -2.62 2.88
C THR A 54 -10.20 -2.76 2.48
N PRO A 55 -10.89 -3.84 2.89
CA PRO A 55 -12.34 -3.82 2.98
C PRO A 55 -12.85 -2.64 3.82
N ARG A 56 -14.13 -2.34 3.69
CA ARG A 56 -14.83 -1.38 4.55
C ARG A 56 -14.76 -1.87 6.00
N ILE A 57 -14.44 -0.94 6.90
CA ILE A 57 -14.38 -1.20 8.34
C ILE A 57 -15.57 -0.48 8.97
N GLU A 58 -16.48 -1.22 9.59
CA GLU A 58 -17.60 -0.62 10.30
C GLU A 58 -17.11 0.05 11.58
N ARG A 59 -17.62 1.26 11.84
CA ARG A 59 -17.19 2.09 12.96
C ARG A 59 -17.80 1.64 14.29
N ASP A 60 -18.96 0.97 14.26
CA ASP A 60 -19.70 0.49 15.43
C ASP A 60 -19.80 1.52 16.58
N GLY A 61 -20.03 2.78 16.22
CA GLY A 61 -20.15 3.89 17.18
C GLY A 61 -18.83 4.44 17.73
N ALA A 62 -17.68 3.88 17.38
CA ALA A 62 -16.36 4.35 17.83
C ALA A 62 -16.04 5.77 17.33
N ASN A 63 -15.47 6.62 18.18
CA ASN A 63 -15.11 8.00 17.83
C ASN A 63 -13.63 8.17 17.45
N ARG A 64 -12.82 7.11 17.62
CA ARG A 64 -11.39 7.10 17.33
C ARG A 64 -11.00 5.74 16.76
N LEU A 65 -10.18 5.76 15.72
CA LEU A 65 -9.56 4.59 15.13
C LEU A 65 -8.08 4.55 15.52
N HIS A 66 -7.61 3.39 15.98
CA HIS A 66 -6.19 3.11 16.17
C HIS A 66 -5.76 2.10 15.10
N VAL A 67 -4.65 2.40 14.44
CA VAL A 67 -4.11 1.56 13.37
C VAL A 67 -2.72 1.11 13.76
N GLU A 68 -2.57 -0.21 13.91
CA GLU A 68 -1.27 -0.82 14.10
C GLU A 68 -0.81 -1.43 12.78
N VAL A 69 0.39 -1.04 12.33
CA VAL A 69 0.99 -1.57 11.10
C VAL A 69 2.32 -2.22 11.46
N THR A 70 2.39 -3.54 11.33
CA THR A 70 3.65 -4.27 11.34
C THR A 70 4.12 -4.44 9.91
N PHE A 71 5.33 -3.98 9.61
CA PHE A 71 5.91 -4.05 8.27
C PHE A 71 7.42 -4.32 8.31
N THR A 72 7.94 -4.79 7.19
CA THR A 72 9.38 -4.83 6.91
C THR A 72 9.66 -3.96 5.69
N MET A 73 10.85 -3.35 5.65
CA MET A 73 11.30 -2.51 4.55
C MET A 73 12.71 -2.95 4.18
N ARG A 74 13.00 -3.05 2.90
CA ARG A 74 14.35 -3.35 2.41
C ARG A 74 15.10 -2.04 2.18
N ASP A 75 16.35 -1.98 2.63
CA ASP A 75 17.22 -0.81 2.48
C ASP A 75 17.53 -0.58 0.99
N CYS A 76 17.35 0.66 0.51
CA CYS A 76 17.61 1.04 -0.86
C CYS A 76 19.07 0.82 -1.28
N ASN A 77 20.01 0.88 -0.33
CA ASN A 77 21.43 0.64 -0.55
C ASN A 77 21.74 -0.84 -0.82
N GLU A 78 20.83 -1.76 -0.49
CA GLU A 78 20.98 -3.18 -0.80
C GLU A 78 20.63 -3.54 -2.25
N PHE A 79 20.12 -2.58 -3.04
CA PHE A 79 19.81 -2.82 -4.44
C PHE A 79 20.99 -2.49 -5.35
N PRO A 80 21.39 -3.40 -6.26
CA PRO A 80 22.46 -3.15 -7.21
C PRO A 80 22.08 -2.01 -8.17
N GLY A 81 23.06 -1.18 -8.52
CA GLY A 81 22.89 -0.15 -9.56
C GLY A 81 22.27 1.17 -9.09
N ASN A 82 22.22 1.44 -7.77
CA ASN A 82 21.62 2.64 -7.19
C ASN A 82 20.18 2.84 -7.67
N ALA A 83 19.23 2.07 -7.11
CA ALA A 83 17.81 2.16 -7.44
C ALA A 83 17.26 3.56 -7.12
N ARG A 84 17.38 4.52 -8.06
CA ARG A 84 16.99 5.94 -7.86
C ARG A 84 15.50 6.12 -7.58
N SER A 85 14.69 5.16 -8.04
CA SER A 85 13.25 5.05 -7.81
C SER A 85 12.88 4.44 -6.46
N CYS A 86 13.84 3.87 -5.72
CA CYS A 86 13.61 3.23 -4.43
C CYS A 86 13.08 4.23 -3.38
N LYS A 87 12.19 3.74 -2.52
CA LYS A 87 11.57 4.47 -1.41
C LYS A 87 11.45 3.54 -0.21
N GLU A 88 11.80 4.07 0.97
CA GLU A 88 11.75 3.35 2.25
C GLU A 88 10.58 3.84 3.12
N THR A 89 9.54 4.36 2.48
CA THR A 89 8.38 4.94 3.14
C THR A 89 7.10 4.57 2.41
N PHE A 90 6.02 4.35 3.15
CA PHE A 90 4.66 4.29 2.61
C PHE A 90 3.80 5.36 3.27
N ARG A 91 2.64 5.65 2.66
CA ARG A 91 1.62 6.53 3.25
C ARG A 91 0.38 5.73 3.59
N LEU A 92 -0.22 6.07 4.71
CA LEU A 92 -1.51 5.55 5.15
C LEU A 92 -2.57 6.64 4.98
N TYR A 93 -3.71 6.29 4.40
CA TYR A 93 -4.86 7.18 4.23
C TYR A 93 -6.15 6.54 4.76
N ALA A 94 -7.11 7.38 5.15
CA ALA A 94 -8.38 6.93 5.71
C ALA A 94 -9.47 7.98 5.49
N THR A 95 -10.50 7.59 4.75
CA THR A 95 -11.72 8.38 4.55
C THR A 95 -12.91 7.70 5.22
N GLN A 96 -13.89 8.49 5.64
CA GLN A 96 -15.16 8.01 6.20
C GLN A 96 -16.24 8.08 5.12
N VAL A 97 -16.88 6.95 4.83
CA VAL A 97 -18.01 6.87 3.90
C VAL A 97 -19.32 6.66 4.65
N SER A 98 -20.42 7.20 4.12
CA SER A 98 -21.73 7.14 4.76
C SER A 98 -22.74 6.31 3.96
N GLY A 99 -23.56 5.49 4.62
CA GLY A 99 -24.62 4.73 3.95
C GLY A 99 -24.12 3.75 2.88
N LYS A 100 -24.72 3.80 1.67
CA LYS A 100 -24.35 3.01 0.48
C LYS A 100 -23.41 3.76 -0.46
N GLU A 101 -22.82 4.86 0.00
CA GLU A 101 -21.84 5.61 -0.78
C GLU A 101 -20.68 4.67 -1.11
N GLU A 102 -20.57 4.32 -2.40
CA GLU A 102 -19.44 3.54 -2.87
C GLU A 102 -18.21 4.43 -2.81
N ILE A 103 -17.12 3.89 -2.25
CA ILE A 103 -15.82 4.53 -2.37
C ILE A 103 -15.56 4.67 -3.87
N SER A 104 -15.50 5.91 -4.35
CA SER A 104 -15.11 6.23 -5.73
C SER A 104 -13.92 5.36 -6.12
N ASP A 105 -13.94 4.74 -7.31
CA ASP A 105 -12.79 3.99 -7.86
C ASP A 105 -11.58 4.90 -8.17
N SER A 106 -11.59 6.13 -7.65
CA SER A 106 -10.51 7.09 -7.69
C SER A 106 -9.39 6.73 -6.71
N TRP A 107 -8.23 6.42 -7.27
CA TRP A 107 -6.96 6.27 -6.57
C TRP A 107 -6.23 7.63 -6.47
N ASP A 108 -6.95 8.69 -6.11
CA ASP A 108 -6.40 10.04 -5.94
C ASP A 108 -6.39 10.44 -4.47
N LYS A 109 -5.21 10.82 -3.97
CA LYS A 109 -4.96 11.32 -2.62
C LYS A 109 -5.88 12.46 -2.17
N THR A 110 -6.48 13.20 -3.11
CA THR A 110 -7.39 14.32 -2.78
C THR A 110 -8.70 13.84 -2.15
N HIS A 111 -9.04 12.57 -2.32
CA HIS A 111 -10.26 11.95 -1.81
C HIS A 111 -10.08 11.20 -0.46
N TRP A 112 -8.83 10.96 -0.05
CA TRP A 112 -8.45 10.00 0.99
C TRP A 112 -7.99 10.60 2.31
#